data_AF-A0A7W4A5R8-F1
#
_entry.id   AF-A0A7W4A5R8-F1
#
_cell.length_a   1.000
_cell.length_b   1.000
_cell.length_c   1.000
_cell.angle_alpha   90.00
_cell.angle_beta   90.00
_cell.angle_gamma   90.00
#
_symmetry.space_group_name_H-M   'P 1'
#
loop_
_entity.id
_entity.type
_entity.pdbx_description
1 polymer ?
#
loop_
_entity_poly.entity_id
_entity_poly.type
_entity_poly.pdbx_seq_one_letter_code
_entity_poly.pdbx_strand_id
1 'polypeptide(L)'
;MKNPLLKEIYRLSGVIIPLAATLLSVIILLSQLGNIEYLKYAISIAGAGVGALAVYLYAGIRSAFNAPKVYISYSFQDSKLVDLICSQLDRIQVEILLDKHELTVGDDINKKLNSLVEASDYIIYVNSHNSLDSDWAKKELRNALSLDKKILPVVLDDTPLPDEIKHLMYADFREDPSEGVKSLIKVFSNIKHNKPIKQD
;
A
#
# COMPACT_ATOMS: atom_id res chain seq x y z
N MET A 1 8.72 -0.07 13.21
CA MET A 1 7.84 1.11 13.39
C MET A 1 6.56 0.87 12.60
N LYS A 2 5.42 0.75 13.28
CA LYS A 2 4.13 0.31 12.71
C LYS A 2 3.37 1.39 11.90
N ASN A 3 3.91 2.62 11.79
CA ASN A 3 3.22 3.71 11.10
C ASN A 3 4.11 4.30 9.99
N PRO A 4 3.80 4.06 8.70
CA PRO A 4 4.58 4.57 7.58
C PRO A 4 4.61 6.10 7.53
N LEU A 5 3.56 6.77 8.03
CA LEU A 5 3.52 8.24 8.11
C LEU A 5 4.60 8.78 9.05
N LEU A 6 4.79 8.17 10.22
CA LEU A 6 5.81 8.62 11.17
C LEU A 6 7.23 8.49 10.61
N LYS A 7 7.51 7.39 9.89
CA LYS A 7 8.82 7.17 9.26
C LYS A 7 9.11 8.25 8.21
N GLU A 8 8.11 8.60 7.42
CA GLU A 8 8.22 9.64 6.39
C GLU A 8 8.38 11.03 6.99
N ILE A 9 7.61 11.37 8.04
CA ILE A 9 7.74 12.63 8.79
C ILE A 9 9.16 12.81 9.34
N TYR A 10 9.72 11.78 9.98
CA TYR A 10 11.08 11.83 10.52
C TYR A 10 12.15 12.00 9.43
N ARG A 11 11.98 11.34 8.29
CA ARG A 11 12.88 11.50 7.14
C ARG A 11 12.86 12.93 6.62
N LEU A 12 11.67 13.51 6.51
CA LEU A 12 11.47 14.85 5.97
C LEU A 12 11.94 15.94 6.94
N SER A 13 11.75 15.76 8.26
CA SER A 13 12.20 16.74 9.26
C SER A 13 13.72 16.94 9.23
N GLY A 14 14.50 15.90 8.90
CA GLY A 14 15.95 15.98 8.78
C GLY A 14 16.44 16.91 7.66
N VAL A 15 15.61 17.19 6.65
CA VAL A 15 15.95 18.07 5.53
C VAL A 15 15.29 19.44 5.67
N ILE A 16 14.03 19.49 6.11
CA ILE A 16 13.24 20.73 6.16
C ILE A 16 13.77 21.70 7.21
N ILE A 17 14.14 21.20 8.40
CA ILE A 17 14.58 22.06 9.51
C ILE A 17 15.88 22.81 9.14
N PRO A 18 16.94 22.15 8.64
CA PRO A 18 18.14 22.87 8.20
C PRO A 18 17.87 23.86 7.06
N LEU A 19 17.04 23.48 6.09
CA LEU A 19 16.74 24.33 4.93
C LEU A 19 16.02 25.62 5.36
N ALA A 20 15.02 25.50 6.24
CA ALA A 20 14.31 26.65 6.81
C ALA A 20 15.25 27.56 7.61
N ALA A 21 16.15 26.98 8.43
CA ALA A 21 17.14 27.75 9.18
C ALA A 21 18.10 28.53 8.26
N THR A 22 18.61 27.89 7.19
CA THR A 22 19.48 28.57 6.22
C THR A 22 18.77 29.70 5.48
N LEU A 23 17.51 29.49 5.07
CA LEU A 23 16.67 30.52 4.45
C LEU A 23 16.47 31.72 5.38
N LEU A 24 16.16 31.46 6.66
CA LEU A 24 15.99 32.52 7.65
C LEU A 24 17.29 33.31 7.87
N SER A 25 18.43 32.63 7.97
CA SER A 25 19.74 33.28 8.09
C SER A 25 20.08 34.16 6.88
N VAL A 26 19.77 33.71 5.66
CA VAL A 26 19.98 34.51 4.45
C VAL A 26 19.07 35.74 4.43
N ILE A 27 17.80 35.62 4.83
CA ILE A 27 16.87 36.75 4.92
C ILE A 27 17.39 37.80 5.93
N ILE A 28 17.89 37.35 7.09
CA ILE A 28 18.47 38.24 8.11
C ILE A 28 19.70 38.97 7.54
N LEU A 29 20.60 38.25 6.85
CA LEU A 29 21.79 38.85 6.23
C LEU A 29 21.42 39.90 5.18
N LEU A 30 20.45 39.59 4.30
CA LEU A 30 19.98 40.52 3.27
C LEU A 30 19.29 41.75 3.87
N SER A 31 18.59 41.61 4.99
CA SER A 31 17.98 42.72 5.74
C SER A 31 19.04 43.73 6.24
N GLN A 32 20.22 43.24 6.64
CA GLN A 32 21.32 44.10 7.11
C GLN A 32 22.02 44.90 6.00
N LEU A 33 21.88 44.49 4.74
CA LEU A 33 22.48 45.18 3.59
C LEU A 33 21.72 46.47 3.19
N GLY A 34 20.54 46.73 3.76
CA GLY A 34 19.77 47.97 3.55
C GLY A 34 19.18 48.15 2.14
N ASN A 35 19.33 47.16 1.25
CA ASN A 35 18.85 47.23 -0.14
C ASN A 35 17.53 46.47 -0.32
N ILE A 36 16.45 47.24 -0.50
CA ILE A 36 15.06 46.75 -0.55
C ILE A 36 14.79 45.91 -1.81
N GLU A 37 15.50 46.10 -2.92
CA GLU A 37 15.27 45.30 -4.14
C GLU A 37 15.67 43.83 -3.96
N TYR A 38 16.84 43.57 -3.36
CA TYR A 38 17.27 42.20 -3.07
C TYR A 38 16.32 41.49 -2.10
N LEU A 39 15.75 42.23 -1.15
CA LEU A 39 14.76 41.70 -0.21
C LEU A 39 13.50 41.21 -0.93
N LYS A 40 13.02 41.92 -1.96
CA LYS A 40 11.85 41.50 -2.76
C LYS A 40 12.12 40.18 -3.49
N TYR A 41 13.26 40.08 -4.19
CA TYR A 41 13.64 38.84 -4.89
C TYR A 41 13.79 37.66 -3.93
N ALA A 42 14.39 37.88 -2.76
CA ALA A 42 14.55 36.85 -1.75
C ALA A 42 13.21 36.32 -1.22
N ILE A 43 12.25 37.20 -0.95
CA ILE A 43 10.89 36.81 -0.52
C ILE A 43 10.18 36.00 -1.62
N SER A 44 10.30 36.40 -2.89
CA SER A 44 9.69 35.66 -4.01
C SER A 44 10.27 34.26 -4.17
N ILE A 45 11.60 34.11 -4.10
CA ILE A 45 12.27 32.80 -4.18
C ILE A 45 11.88 31.93 -2.98
N ALA A 46 11.87 32.50 -1.78
CA ALA A 46 11.44 31.79 -0.58
C ALA A 46 9.98 31.31 -0.69
N GLY A 47 9.08 32.16 -1.18
CA GLY A 47 7.68 31.80 -1.41
C GLY A 47 7.52 30.65 -2.40
N ALA A 48 8.24 30.69 -3.53
CA ALA A 48 8.24 29.60 -4.51
C ALA A 48 8.78 28.29 -3.92
N GLY A 49 9.87 28.37 -3.13
CA GLY A 49 10.46 27.21 -2.45
C GLY A 49 9.50 26.56 -1.44
N VAL A 50 8.83 27.38 -0.62
CA VAL A 50 7.82 26.89 0.33
C VAL A 50 6.64 26.25 -0.41
N GLY A 51 6.17 26.85 -1.51
CA GLY A 51 5.11 26.28 -2.34
C GLY A 51 5.47 24.92 -2.92
N ALA A 52 6.67 24.79 -3.51
CA ALA A 52 7.16 23.54 -4.05
C ALA A 52 7.30 22.44 -2.97
N LEU A 53 7.81 22.82 -1.79
CA LEU A 53 7.92 21.90 -0.65
C LEU A 53 6.54 21.43 -0.18
N ALA A 54 5.57 22.34 -0.04
CA ALA A 54 4.21 22.01 0.36
C ALA A 54 3.56 21.03 -0.64
N VAL A 55 3.74 21.24 -1.95
CA VAL A 55 3.26 20.32 -3.00
C VAL A 55 3.93 18.95 -2.89
N TYR A 56 5.26 18.90 -2.70
CA TYR A 56 6.01 17.65 -2.54
C TYR A 56 5.51 16.85 -1.31
N LEU A 57 5.34 17.53 -0.17
CA LEU A 57 4.81 16.93 1.05
C LEU A 57 3.38 16.42 0.87
N TYR A 58 2.51 17.24 0.26
CA TYR A 58 1.14 16.86 -0.01
C TYR A 58 1.06 15.64 -0.93
N ALA A 59 1.89 15.57 -1.98
CA ALA A 59 1.96 14.41 -2.87
C ALA A 59 2.39 13.14 -2.12
N GLY A 60 3.41 13.23 -1.26
CA GLY A 60 3.88 12.09 -0.45
C GLY A 60 2.82 11.59 0.54
N ILE A 61 2.21 12.50 1.30
CA ILE A 61 1.13 12.20 2.24
C ILE A 61 -0.07 11.60 1.50
N ARG A 62 -0.53 12.24 0.42
CA ARG A 62 -1.65 11.75 -0.38
C ARG A 62 -1.40 10.35 -0.95
N SER A 63 -0.17 10.04 -1.36
CA SER A 63 0.20 8.71 -1.85
C SER A 63 0.14 7.67 -0.74
N ALA A 64 0.56 8.04 0.49
CA ALA A 64 0.45 7.15 1.65
C ALA A 64 -1.00 6.88 2.08
N PHE A 65 -1.87 7.90 2.03
CA PHE A 65 -3.29 7.76 2.36
C PHE A 65 -4.13 7.01 1.31
N ASN A 66 -3.61 6.83 0.09
CA ASN A 66 -4.30 6.12 -0.97
C ASN A 66 -3.55 4.86 -1.41
N ALA A 67 -2.78 4.26 -0.49
CA ALA A 67 -2.20 2.95 -0.73
C ALA A 67 -3.35 1.94 -0.91
N PRO A 68 -3.35 1.12 -1.98
CA PRO A 68 -4.35 0.09 -2.14
C PRO A 68 -4.27 -0.89 -0.97
N LYS A 69 -5.44 -1.27 -0.46
CA LYS A 69 -5.57 -2.24 0.62
C LYS A 69 -5.71 -3.64 0.04
N VAL A 70 -4.88 -4.56 0.48
CA VAL A 70 -4.81 -5.91 -0.04
C VAL A 70 -5.04 -6.88 1.10
N TYR A 71 -6.16 -7.58 1.06
CA TYR A 71 -6.43 -8.68 1.96
C TYR A 71 -5.87 -9.98 1.38
N ILE A 72 -5.22 -10.80 2.20
CA ILE A 72 -4.70 -12.11 1.77
C ILE A 72 -5.51 -13.19 2.50
N SER A 73 -6.34 -13.90 1.73
CA SER A 73 -7.09 -15.08 2.20
C SER A 73 -6.23 -16.32 1.96
N TYR A 74 -5.90 -17.03 3.04
CA TYR A 74 -4.97 -18.17 3.01
C TYR A 74 -5.25 -19.16 4.13
N SER A 75 -4.80 -20.40 3.93
CA SER A 75 -4.80 -21.41 4.99
C SER A 75 -3.64 -21.17 5.95
N PHE A 76 -3.85 -21.33 7.26
CA PHE A 76 -2.80 -21.09 8.26
C PHE A 76 -1.53 -21.93 8.00
N GLN A 77 -1.69 -23.13 7.42
CA GLN A 77 -0.60 -24.02 7.00
C GLN A 77 0.32 -23.40 5.94
N ASP A 78 -0.18 -22.44 5.16
CA ASP A 78 0.56 -21.75 4.10
C ASP A 78 1.25 -20.45 4.58
N SER A 79 1.23 -20.18 5.89
CA SER A 79 1.76 -18.94 6.51
C SER A 79 3.19 -18.59 6.06
N LYS A 80 4.07 -19.59 5.91
CA LYS A 80 5.47 -19.36 5.52
C LYS A 80 5.59 -18.69 4.14
N LEU A 81 4.77 -19.11 3.19
CA LEU A 81 4.77 -18.53 1.85
C LEU A 81 4.07 -17.18 1.83
N VAL A 82 2.99 -17.03 2.61
CA VAL A 82 2.32 -15.73 2.77
C VAL A 82 3.25 -14.70 3.40
N ASP A 83 4.10 -15.08 4.36
CA ASP A 83 5.12 -14.20 4.92
C ASP A 83 6.12 -13.72 3.86
N LEU A 84 6.50 -14.60 2.92
CA LEU A 84 7.33 -14.22 1.77
C LEU A 84 6.59 -13.18 0.92
N ILE A 85 5.34 -13.43 0.52
CA ILE A 85 4.52 -12.48 -0.25
C ILE A 85 4.44 -11.13 0.47
N CYS A 86 4.14 -11.14 1.77
CA CYS A 86 4.04 -9.94 2.58
C CYS A 86 5.36 -9.15 2.59
N SER A 87 6.48 -9.82 2.81
CA SER A 87 7.79 -9.17 2.83
C SER A 87 8.18 -8.48 1.51
N GLN A 88 7.65 -8.99 0.39
CA GLN A 88 7.89 -8.42 -0.94
C GLN A 88 6.89 -7.29 -1.24
N LEU A 89 5.63 -7.44 -0.84
CA LEU A 89 4.61 -6.41 -0.98
C LEU A 89 4.83 -5.22 -0.03
N ASP A 90 5.41 -5.42 1.15
CA ASP A 90 5.79 -4.34 2.09
C ASP A 90 6.83 -3.37 1.50
N ARG A 91 7.57 -3.81 0.48
CA ARG A 91 8.56 -2.97 -0.23
C ARG A 91 7.90 -2.02 -1.23
N ILE A 92 6.62 -2.23 -1.52
CA ILE A 92 5.81 -1.36 -2.37
C ILE A 92 4.74 -0.67 -1.52
N GLN A 93 4.15 0.39 -2.06
CA GLN A 93 3.25 1.27 -1.30
C GLN A 93 1.82 0.69 -1.26
N VAL A 94 1.69 -0.46 -0.60
CA VAL A 94 0.47 -1.26 -0.44
C VAL A 94 0.22 -1.48 1.05
N GLU A 95 -1.04 -1.43 1.48
CA GLU A 95 -1.43 -1.76 2.85
C GLU A 95 -1.94 -3.21 2.90
N ILE A 96 -1.26 -4.06 3.66
CA ILE A 96 -1.59 -5.50 3.75
C ILE A 96 -2.49 -5.75 4.95
N LEU A 97 -3.63 -6.40 4.72
CA LEU A 97 -4.58 -6.85 5.73
C LEU A 97 -4.47 -8.37 5.89
N LEU A 98 -4.23 -8.83 7.12
CA LEU A 98 -4.03 -10.25 7.45
C LEU A 98 -4.77 -10.64 8.73
N ASP A 99 -5.42 -11.80 8.68
CA ASP A 99 -6.18 -12.38 9.79
C ASP A 99 -5.36 -12.51 11.06
N LYS A 100 -4.13 -13.02 10.93
CA LYS A 100 -3.21 -13.22 12.06
C LYS A 100 -2.81 -11.93 12.78
N HIS A 101 -2.95 -10.77 12.12
CA HIS A 101 -2.65 -9.47 12.71
C HIS A 101 -3.89 -8.79 13.28
N GLU A 102 -5.07 -9.18 12.79
CA GLU A 102 -6.32 -8.46 12.97
C GLU A 102 -7.30 -9.17 13.92
N LEU A 103 -7.18 -10.48 14.06
CA LEU A 103 -7.96 -11.29 15.01
C LEU A 103 -7.35 -11.25 16.41
N THR A 104 -8.19 -10.97 17.40
CA THR A 104 -7.88 -11.01 18.83
C THR A 104 -8.72 -12.08 19.53
N VAL A 105 -8.23 -12.62 20.65
CA VAL A 105 -8.98 -13.58 21.46
C VAL A 105 -10.33 -12.98 21.87
N GLY A 106 -11.42 -13.67 21.53
CA GLY A 106 -12.80 -13.22 21.78
C GLY A 106 -13.49 -12.61 20.56
N ASP A 107 -12.79 -12.40 19.45
CA ASP A 107 -13.41 -11.91 18.22
C ASP A 107 -14.32 -12.97 17.58
N ASP A 108 -15.43 -12.50 17.01
CA ASP A 108 -16.17 -13.28 16.02
C ASP A 108 -15.35 -13.28 14.73
N ILE A 109 -14.70 -14.42 14.48
CA ILE A 109 -13.84 -14.66 13.33
C ILE A 109 -14.58 -14.26 12.04
N ASN A 110 -15.79 -14.75 11.81
CA ASN A 110 -16.52 -14.48 10.56
C ASN A 110 -16.79 -12.98 10.36
N LYS A 111 -17.20 -12.30 11.43
CA LYS A 111 -17.50 -10.86 11.37
C LYS A 111 -16.24 -10.04 11.07
N LYS A 112 -15.13 -10.37 11.74
CA LYS A 112 -13.87 -9.66 11.54
C LYS A 112 -13.33 -9.87 10.13
N LEU A 113 -13.33 -11.09 9.63
CA LEU A 113 -12.87 -11.40 8.28
C LEU A 113 -13.71 -10.71 7.20
N ASN A 114 -15.03 -10.71 7.33
CA ASN A 114 -15.90 -9.94 6.44
C ASN A 114 -15.53 -8.45 6.43
N SER A 115 -15.20 -7.88 7.59
CA SER A 115 -14.75 -6.49 7.67
C SER A 115 -13.40 -6.25 6.96
N LEU A 116 -12.50 -7.24 6.94
CA LEU A 116 -11.24 -7.16 6.19
C LEU A 116 -11.49 -7.20 4.69
N VAL A 117 -12.37 -8.09 4.23
CA VAL A 117 -12.79 -8.17 2.82
C VAL A 117 -13.43 -6.84 2.39
N GLU A 118 -14.37 -6.31 3.18
CA GLU A 118 -15.04 -5.03 2.91
C GLU A 118 -14.04 -3.87 2.82
N ALA A 119 -13.07 -3.80 3.75
CA ALA A 119 -12.06 -2.75 3.82
C ALA A 119 -10.99 -2.82 2.73
N SER A 120 -10.86 -3.97 2.04
CA SER A 120 -9.84 -4.19 1.02
C SER A 120 -10.27 -3.73 -0.38
N ASP A 121 -9.32 -3.33 -1.22
CA ASP A 121 -9.52 -3.06 -2.64
C ASP A 121 -9.26 -4.33 -3.48
N TYR A 122 -8.31 -5.16 -3.03
CA TYR A 122 -7.89 -6.39 -3.69
C TYR A 122 -7.89 -7.56 -2.71
N ILE A 123 -8.18 -8.74 -3.24
CA ILE A 123 -8.11 -10.01 -2.51
C ILE A 123 -7.05 -10.88 -3.17
N ILE A 124 -5.97 -11.18 -2.45
CA ILE A 124 -5.08 -12.28 -2.83
C ILE A 124 -5.71 -13.56 -2.29
N TYR A 125 -6.12 -14.45 -3.19
CA TYR A 125 -6.70 -15.74 -2.83
C TYR A 125 -5.62 -16.82 -3.01
N VAL A 126 -5.14 -17.39 -1.90
CA VAL A 126 -4.12 -18.43 -1.90
C VAL A 126 -4.78 -19.79 -2.07
N ASN A 127 -4.63 -20.36 -3.27
CA ASN A 127 -5.15 -21.64 -3.67
C ASN A 127 -4.11 -22.75 -3.46
N SER A 128 -4.42 -23.67 -2.56
CA SER A 128 -3.60 -24.81 -2.19
C SER A 128 -4.48 -25.97 -1.73
N HIS A 129 -3.90 -27.16 -1.60
CA HIS A 129 -4.58 -28.30 -0.99
C HIS A 129 -5.05 -28.00 0.44
N ASN A 130 -4.33 -27.12 1.16
CA ASN A 130 -4.66 -26.70 2.51
C ASN A 130 -5.87 -25.75 2.58
N SER A 131 -6.23 -25.07 1.48
CA SER A 131 -7.36 -24.14 1.44
C SER A 131 -8.66 -24.74 0.87
N LEU A 132 -8.57 -25.86 0.14
CA LEU A 132 -9.69 -26.59 -0.48
C LEU A 132 -10.78 -27.05 0.50
N ASP A 133 -10.36 -27.61 1.64
CA ASP A 133 -11.26 -28.25 2.61
C ASP A 133 -11.96 -27.26 3.53
N SER A 134 -11.62 -25.98 3.44
CA SER A 134 -12.31 -24.96 4.21
C SER A 134 -13.58 -24.51 3.48
N ASP A 135 -14.74 -24.93 3.99
CA ASP A 135 -16.05 -24.36 3.59
C ASP A 135 -16.06 -22.82 3.70
N TRP A 136 -15.20 -22.33 4.59
CA TRP A 136 -14.92 -20.93 4.82
C TRP A 136 -14.31 -20.22 3.59
N ALA A 137 -13.29 -20.77 2.92
CA ALA A 137 -12.65 -20.13 1.76
C ALA A 137 -13.63 -19.92 0.59
N LYS A 138 -14.56 -20.87 0.38
CA LYS A 138 -15.61 -20.74 -0.64
C LYS A 138 -16.61 -19.65 -0.31
N LYS A 139 -16.95 -19.46 0.98
CA LYS A 139 -17.87 -18.42 1.42
C LYS A 139 -17.25 -17.03 1.30
N GLU A 140 -16.00 -16.88 1.71
CA GLU A 140 -15.26 -15.63 1.54
C GLU A 140 -15.09 -15.26 0.07
N LEU A 141 -14.73 -16.22 -0.77
CA LEU A 141 -14.56 -15.99 -2.20
C LEU A 141 -15.83 -15.44 -2.84
N ARG A 142 -16.98 -16.04 -2.53
CA ARG A 142 -18.28 -15.53 -2.99
C ARG A 142 -18.62 -14.15 -2.43
N ASN A 143 -18.31 -13.88 -1.17
CA ASN A 143 -18.51 -12.56 -0.58
C ASN A 143 -17.67 -11.48 -1.30
N ALA A 144 -16.38 -11.75 -1.48
CA ALA A 144 -15.47 -10.88 -2.22
C ALA A 144 -15.95 -10.59 -3.64
N LEU A 145 -16.40 -11.63 -4.37
CA LEU A 145 -16.99 -11.47 -5.70
C LEU A 145 -18.27 -10.63 -5.67
N SER A 146 -19.13 -10.83 -4.67
CA SER A 146 -20.38 -10.06 -4.54
C SER A 146 -20.16 -8.58 -4.26
N LEU A 147 -19.03 -8.24 -3.63
CA LEU A 147 -18.58 -6.87 -3.36
C LEU A 147 -17.73 -6.28 -4.50
N ASP A 148 -17.69 -6.93 -5.65
CA ASP A 148 -16.92 -6.55 -6.84
C ASP A 148 -15.42 -6.30 -6.53
N LYS A 149 -14.87 -7.05 -5.57
CA LYS A 149 -13.47 -6.95 -5.20
C LYS A 149 -12.60 -7.60 -6.27
N LYS A 150 -11.44 -6.99 -6.55
CA LYS A 150 -10.51 -7.54 -7.53
C LYS A 150 -9.72 -8.71 -6.94
N ILE A 151 -9.98 -9.90 -7.45
CA ILE A 151 -9.34 -11.13 -6.99
C ILE A 151 -8.06 -11.39 -7.76
N LEU A 152 -7.00 -11.73 -7.02
CA LEU A 152 -5.68 -12.10 -7.50
C LEU A 152 -5.41 -13.54 -7.04
N PRO A 153 -5.72 -14.55 -7.88
CA PRO A 153 -5.46 -15.94 -7.52
C PRO A 153 -3.95 -16.21 -7.45
N VAL A 154 -3.53 -16.91 -6.40
CA VAL A 154 -2.16 -17.40 -6.19
C VAL A 154 -2.23 -18.92 -6.12
N VAL A 155 -1.52 -19.63 -6.99
CA VAL A 155 -1.55 -21.10 -7.06
C VAL A 155 -0.28 -21.67 -6.47
N LEU A 156 -0.40 -22.47 -5.40
CA LEU A 156 0.74 -23.05 -4.68
C LEU A 156 1.04 -24.50 -5.08
N ASP A 157 0.04 -25.23 -5.54
CA ASP A 157 0.13 -26.63 -5.93
C ASP A 157 -0.89 -26.91 -7.05
N ASP A 158 -1.00 -28.17 -7.48
CA ASP A 158 -1.87 -28.57 -8.60
C ASP A 158 -3.36 -28.66 -8.22
N THR A 159 -3.76 -28.07 -7.09
CA THR A 159 -5.15 -27.92 -6.68
C THR A 159 -5.96 -27.16 -7.74
N PRO A 160 -7.08 -27.73 -8.22
CA PRO A 160 -7.96 -27.04 -9.14
C PRO A 160 -8.49 -25.73 -8.54
N LEU A 161 -8.43 -24.65 -9.31
CA LEU A 161 -9.05 -23.38 -8.93
C LEU A 161 -10.58 -23.52 -8.81
N PRO A 162 -11.22 -22.81 -7.87
CA PRO A 162 -12.68 -22.72 -7.80
C PRO A 162 -13.28 -22.24 -9.13
N ASP A 163 -14.46 -22.75 -9.47
CA ASP A 163 -15.15 -22.43 -10.73
C ASP A 163 -15.38 -20.93 -10.92
N GLU A 164 -15.58 -20.22 -9.82
CA GLU A 164 -15.81 -18.78 -9.81
C GLU A 164 -14.59 -17.97 -10.25
N ILE A 165 -13.37 -18.51 -10.13
CA ILE A 165 -12.11 -17.79 -10.45
C ILE A 165 -11.20 -18.52 -11.44
N LYS A 166 -11.55 -19.73 -11.89
CA LYS A 166 -10.73 -20.50 -12.86
C LYS A 166 -10.48 -19.78 -14.19
N HIS A 167 -11.31 -18.79 -14.52
CA HIS A 167 -11.20 -17.98 -15.73
C HIS A 167 -10.23 -16.79 -15.58
N LEU A 168 -9.77 -16.51 -14.36
CA LEU A 168 -8.82 -15.44 -14.07
C LEU A 168 -7.38 -15.91 -14.30
N MET A 169 -6.52 -14.99 -14.74
CA MET A 169 -5.07 -15.22 -14.67
C MET A 169 -4.63 -15.32 -13.21
N TYR A 170 -3.72 -16.25 -12.93
CA TYR A 170 -3.18 -16.49 -11.61
C TYR A 170 -1.68 -16.20 -11.56
N ALA A 171 -1.18 -15.89 -10.36
CA ALA A 171 0.24 -15.90 -10.07
C ALA A 171 0.65 -17.32 -9.67
N ASP A 172 1.57 -17.90 -10.43
CA ASP A 172 2.05 -19.27 -10.21
C ASP A 172 3.23 -19.29 -9.24
N PHE A 173 3.15 -20.11 -8.20
CA PHE A 173 4.17 -20.28 -7.16
C PHE A 173 4.68 -21.73 -7.07
N ARG A 174 4.24 -22.62 -7.98
CA ARG A 174 4.57 -24.07 -7.92
C ARG A 174 6.04 -24.36 -8.20
N GLU A 175 6.63 -23.67 -9.17
CA GLU A 175 8.03 -23.88 -9.57
C GLU A 175 8.98 -22.84 -8.97
N ASP A 176 8.81 -21.57 -9.34
CA ASP A 176 9.61 -20.44 -8.84
C ASP A 176 8.70 -19.37 -8.21
N PRO A 177 8.66 -19.29 -6.86
CA PRO A 177 7.92 -18.25 -6.14
C PRO A 177 8.28 -16.82 -6.56
N SER A 178 9.49 -16.59 -7.09
CA SER A 178 9.96 -15.28 -7.51
C SER A 178 9.16 -14.73 -8.70
N GLU A 179 8.77 -15.59 -9.64
CA GLU A 179 7.95 -15.20 -10.80
C GLU A 179 6.51 -14.89 -10.40
N GLY A 180 5.95 -15.67 -9.48
CA GLY A 180 4.65 -15.39 -8.86
C GLY A 180 4.64 -14.03 -8.16
N VAL A 181 5.67 -13.73 -7.35
CA VAL A 181 5.83 -12.41 -6.69
C VAL A 181 5.93 -11.28 -7.71
N LYS A 182 6.74 -11.42 -8.76
CA LYS A 182 6.87 -10.40 -9.83
C LYS A 182 5.52 -10.11 -10.48
N SER A 183 4.74 -11.15 -10.74
CA SER A 183 3.39 -11.04 -11.33
C SER A 183 2.45 -10.26 -10.41
N LEU A 184 2.48 -10.51 -9.10
CA LEU A 184 1.71 -9.74 -8.11
C LEU A 184 2.15 -8.26 -8.05
N ILE A 185 3.46 -7.99 -8.00
CA ILE A 185 3.99 -6.62 -7.94
C ILE A 185 3.59 -5.79 -9.16
N LYS A 186 3.51 -6.43 -10.34
CA LYS A 186 3.09 -5.77 -11.59
C LYS A 186 1.68 -5.20 -11.50
N VAL A 187 0.77 -5.89 -10.79
CA VAL A 187 -0.61 -5.41 -10.57
C VAL A 187 -0.59 -4.03 -9.91
N PHE A 188 0.19 -3.88 -8.83
CA PHE A 188 0.23 -2.65 -8.04
C PHE A 188 1.09 -1.55 -8.68
N SER A 189 2.04 -1.92 -9.52
CA SER A 189 2.87 -0.97 -10.28
C SER A 189 2.05 -0.28 -11.38
N ASN A 190 1.12 -0.99 -12.02
CA ASN A 190 0.23 -0.42 -13.04
C ASN A 190 -0.78 0.60 -12.45
N ILE A 191 -1.14 0.47 -11.17
CA ILE A 191 -2.06 1.41 -10.51
C ILE A 191 -1.45 2.81 -10.39
N LYS A 192 -0.13 2.92 -10.21
CA LYS A 192 0.56 4.23 -10.15
C LYS A 192 0.41 5.03 -11.45
N HIS A 193 0.20 4.35 -12.59
CA HIS A 193 0.05 4.99 -13.90
C HIS A 193 -1.40 5.25 -14.30
N ASN A 194 -2.37 4.54 -13.73
CA ASN A 194 -3.76 4.55 -14.18
C ASN A 194 -4.75 4.99 -13.10
N LYS A 195 -4.41 5.98 -12.27
CA LYS A 195 -5.37 6.55 -11.34
C LYS A 195 -6.32 7.46 -12.13
N PRO A 196 -7.61 7.09 -12.33
CA PRO A 196 -8.56 8.03 -12.89
C PRO A 196 -8.70 9.17 -11.87
N ILE A 197 -8.67 10.40 -12.37
CA ILE A 197 -9.19 11.54 -11.64
C ILE A 197 -10.66 11.19 -11.41
N LYS A 198 -11.04 10.86 -10.17
CA LYS A 198 -12.46 10.84 -9.80
C LYS A 198 -13.00 12.23 -10.10
N GLN A 199 -13.81 12.32 -11.15
CA GLN A 199 -14.72 13.43 -11.37
C GLN A 199 -15.95 13.12 -10.51
N ASP A 200 -15.99 13.70 -9.32
CA ASP A 200 -17.21 14.00 -8.58
C ASP A 200 -17.17 15.50 -8.26
#